data_AF-A0A351X9T1-F1
#
_entry.id   AF-A0A351X9T1-F1
#
_cell.length_a   1.000
_cell.length_b   1.000
_cell.length_c   1.000
_cell.angle_alpha   90.00
_cell.angle_beta   90.00
_cell.angle_gamma   90.00
#
_symmetry.space_group_name_H-M   'P 1'
#
loop_
_entity.id
_entity.type
_entity.pdbx_description
1 polymer ?
#
loop_
_entity_poly.entity_id
_entity_poly.type
_entity_poly.pdbx_seq_one_letter_code
_entity_poly.pdbx_strand_id
1 'polypeptide(L)'
;NEGWGQFDSDYAYMLIKSWDSTRIVDSTSGWHMQNDTDIISKHIYFTPIVVKKGNLPWCLTEFGGLSLRVPDHTFNYKMFGYKIFKTPQSLEKAYVKLFERSIISQIK
;
A
#
# COMPACT_ATOMS: atom_id res chain seq x y z
N ASN A 1 4.39 8.29 -4.84
CA ASN A 1 3.94 7.38 -3.77
C ASN A 1 3.25 8.20 -2.70
N GLU A 2 2.06 7.84 -2.23
CA GLU A 2 1.37 8.50 -1.11
C GLU A 2 1.24 10.04 -1.27
N GLY A 3 1.04 10.51 -2.50
CA GLY A 3 0.94 11.93 -2.83
C GLY A 3 2.30 12.65 -2.96
N TRP A 4 3.39 12.03 -2.51
CA TRP A 4 4.74 12.54 -2.72
C TRP A 4 5.09 12.46 -4.21
N GLY A 5 5.26 13.64 -4.81
CA GLY A 5 5.56 13.79 -6.24
C GLY A 5 4.35 13.66 -7.17
N GLN A 6 3.12 13.72 -6.65
CA GLN A 6 1.90 13.51 -7.47
C GLN A 6 1.33 14.79 -8.10
N PHE A 7 2.18 15.75 -8.44
CA PHE A 7 1.74 17.04 -9.00
C PHE A 7 1.36 16.94 -10.48
N ASP A 8 2.03 16.07 -11.26
CA ASP A 8 1.83 15.89 -12.71
C ASP A 8 1.77 14.39 -13.13
N SER A 9 1.04 13.57 -12.36
CA SER A 9 0.99 12.12 -12.60
C SER A 9 0.50 11.71 -14.00
N ASP A 10 -0.53 12.40 -14.54
CA ASP A 10 -1.07 12.08 -15.86
C ASP A 10 -0.03 12.36 -16.96
N TYR A 11 0.65 13.51 -16.88
CA TYR A 11 1.75 13.84 -17.80
C TYR A 11 2.92 12.84 -17.68
N ALA A 12 3.31 12.49 -16.45
CA ALA A 12 4.36 11.51 -16.23
C ALA A 12 3.99 10.13 -16.80
N TYR A 13 2.74 9.70 -16.64
CA TYR A 13 2.21 8.48 -17.24
C TYR A 13 2.35 8.52 -18.77
N MET A 14 1.86 9.60 -19.41
CA MET A 14 1.94 9.74 -20.87
C MET A 14 3.38 9.72 -21.37
N LEU A 15 4.29 10.42 -20.69
CA LEU A 15 5.70 10.47 -21.04
C LEU A 15 6.34 9.08 -20.96
N ILE A 16 6.11 8.35 -19.86
CA ILE A 16 6.61 6.98 -19.67
C ILE A 16 6.07 6.06 -20.76
N LYS A 17 4.77 6.12 -21.05
CA LYS A 17 4.15 5.32 -22.12
C LYS A 17 4.68 5.66 -23.52
N SER A 18 5.07 6.92 -23.75
CA SER A 18 5.68 7.32 -25.03
C SER A 18 7.09 6.73 -25.22
N TRP A 19 7.82 6.53 -24.13
CA TRP A 19 9.15 5.92 -24.15
C TRP A 19 9.10 4.40 -24.17
N ASP A 20 8.16 3.81 -23.43
CA ASP A 20 7.94 2.38 -23.37
C ASP A 20 6.50 2.03 -23.00
N SER A 21 5.72 1.65 -24.00
CA SER A 21 4.34 1.21 -23.84
C SER A 21 4.20 -0.25 -23.43
N THR A 22 5.29 -1.03 -23.36
CA THR A 22 5.26 -2.45 -23.02
C THR A 22 5.13 -2.72 -21.51
N ARG A 23 5.37 -1.70 -20.68
CA ARG A 23 5.32 -1.80 -19.21
C ARG A 23 4.04 -1.19 -18.63
N ILE A 24 3.64 -1.75 -17.49
CA ILE A 24 2.55 -1.23 -16.64
C ILE A 24 3.08 -0.04 -15.82
N VAL A 25 2.27 1.00 -15.72
CA VAL A 25 2.58 2.24 -15.00
C VAL A 25 1.56 2.45 -13.88
N ASP A 26 2.05 2.48 -12.64
CA ASP A 26 1.31 2.94 -11.46
C ASP A 26 1.63 4.42 -11.20
N SER A 27 0.84 5.32 -11.80
CA SER A 27 1.06 6.77 -11.69
C SER A 27 0.47 7.37 -10.42
N THR A 28 -0.40 6.63 -9.71
CA THR A 28 -1.15 7.11 -8.54
C THR A 28 -1.03 6.16 -7.35
N SER A 29 0.19 5.69 -7.10
CA SER A 29 0.50 4.77 -6.01
C SER A 29 0.04 5.31 -4.65
N GLY A 30 -0.94 4.62 -4.06
CA GLY A 30 -1.37 4.81 -2.67
C GLY A 30 -2.18 6.06 -2.33
N TRP A 31 -2.47 6.93 -3.28
CA TRP A 31 -3.06 8.24 -3.01
C TRP A 31 -4.30 8.52 -3.87
N HIS A 32 -4.55 9.80 -4.15
CA HIS A 32 -5.68 10.24 -4.96
C HIS A 32 -5.55 9.73 -6.38
N MET A 33 -6.61 9.11 -6.89
CA MET A 33 -6.64 8.67 -8.28
C MET A 33 -6.67 9.89 -9.21
N GLN A 34 -5.89 9.81 -10.28
CA GLN A 34 -5.85 10.76 -11.40
C GLN A 34 -6.42 10.04 -12.62
N ASN A 35 -6.38 10.68 -13.79
CA ASN A 35 -7.06 10.14 -14.96
C ASN A 35 -6.30 8.94 -15.56
N ASP A 36 -4.97 9.03 -15.62
CA ASP A 36 -4.15 8.11 -16.40
C ASP A 36 -3.30 7.20 -15.52
N THR A 37 -3.66 5.92 -15.44
CA THR A 37 -2.91 4.85 -14.76
C THR A 37 -3.33 3.50 -15.35
N ASP A 38 -2.44 2.51 -15.33
CA ASP A 38 -2.80 1.16 -15.76
C ASP A 38 -3.44 0.33 -14.62
N ILE A 39 -3.27 0.75 -13.36
CA ILE A 39 -3.71 -0.01 -12.20
C ILE A 39 -4.38 0.89 -11.16
N ILE A 40 -5.31 0.30 -10.40
CA ILE A 40 -5.85 0.91 -9.18
C ILE A 40 -4.96 0.48 -8.01
N SER A 41 -4.01 1.33 -7.65
CA SER A 41 -3.05 1.11 -6.56
C SER A 41 -3.58 1.67 -5.24
N LYS A 42 -3.72 0.84 -4.21
CA LYS A 42 -4.30 1.23 -2.91
C LYS A 42 -3.38 0.91 -1.74
N HIS A 43 -3.20 1.91 -0.88
CA HIS A 43 -2.57 1.76 0.43
C HIS A 43 -3.68 1.73 1.48
N ILE A 44 -3.81 0.60 2.17
CA ILE A 44 -4.88 0.40 3.16
C ILE A 44 -4.28 -0.20 4.42
N TYR A 45 -4.19 0.61 5.48
CA TYR A 45 -3.63 0.18 6.76
C TYR A 45 -4.67 -0.06 7.87
N PHE A 46 -5.86 0.53 7.75
CA PHE A 46 -6.82 0.60 8.87
C PHE A 46 -8.26 0.27 8.51
N THR A 47 -8.65 0.52 7.26
CA THR A 47 -10.04 0.34 6.82
C THR A 47 -10.23 -1.06 6.22
N PRO A 48 -11.47 -1.58 6.21
CA PRO A 48 -11.78 -2.79 5.48
C PRO A 48 -11.35 -2.68 4.02
N ILE A 49 -10.74 -3.73 3.50
CA ILE A 49 -10.38 -3.83 2.09
C ILE A 49 -11.65 -4.22 1.33
N VAL A 50 -12.05 -3.37 0.40
CA VAL A 50 -13.21 -3.59 -0.46
C VAL A 50 -12.76 -3.51 -1.90
N VAL A 51 -12.55 -4.67 -2.52
CA VAL A 51 -12.17 -4.76 -3.92
C VAL A 51 -13.40 -4.53 -4.79
N LYS A 52 -13.35 -3.52 -5.65
CA LYS A 52 -14.41 -3.22 -6.62
C LYS A 52 -14.02 -3.80 -7.98
N LYS A 53 -14.95 -4.54 -8.60
CA LYS A 53 -14.78 -4.99 -9.99
C LYS A 53 -14.79 -3.78 -10.92
N GLY A 54 -13.90 -3.78 -11.91
CA GLY A 54 -13.77 -2.71 -12.89
C GLY A 54 -12.89 -3.13 -14.07
N ASN A 55 -12.54 -2.17 -14.92
CA ASN A 55 -11.74 -2.40 -16.12
C ASN A 55 -10.24 -2.47 -15.85
N LEU A 56 -9.78 -1.84 -14.76
CA LEU A 56 -8.38 -1.85 -14.35
C LEU A 56 -8.17 -2.90 -13.26
N PRO A 57 -7.00 -3.57 -13.24
CA PRO A 57 -6.61 -4.41 -12.12
C PRO A 57 -6.53 -3.59 -10.84
N TRP A 58 -6.99 -4.21 -9.75
CA TRP A 58 -6.98 -3.61 -8.42
C TRP A 58 -5.85 -4.22 -7.61
N CYS A 59 -4.95 -3.38 -7.10
CA CYS A 59 -3.74 -3.80 -6.41
C CYS A 59 -3.68 -3.18 -5.01
N LEU A 60 -3.60 -4.03 -3.98
CA LEU A 60 -3.21 -3.61 -2.64
C LEU A 60 -1.68 -3.53 -2.59
N THR A 61 -1.15 -2.33 -2.81
CA THR A 61 0.28 -2.10 -2.98
C THR A 61 1.00 -1.81 -1.65
N GLU A 62 0.29 -1.29 -0.65
CA GLU A 62 0.80 -1.22 0.72
C GLU A 62 -0.28 -1.55 1.76
N PHE A 63 0.11 -2.28 2.81
CA PHE A 63 -0.70 -2.63 3.96
C PHE A 63 0.18 -3.06 5.15
N GLY A 64 -0.43 -3.22 6.32
CA GLY A 64 0.23 -3.96 7.41
C GLY A 64 1.30 -3.22 8.20
N GLY A 65 1.20 -1.90 8.38
CA GLY A 65 2.08 -1.08 9.25
C GLY A 65 1.97 -1.39 10.74
N LEU A 66 2.23 -2.65 11.06
CA LEU A 66 2.36 -3.22 12.39
C LEU A 66 3.83 -3.14 12.78
N SER A 67 4.12 -2.68 13.99
CA SER A 67 5.49 -2.39 14.39
C SER A 67 5.76 -2.90 15.80
N LEU A 68 6.96 -3.45 16.01
CA LEU A 68 7.46 -3.85 17.32
C LEU A 68 8.82 -3.17 17.52
N ARG A 69 8.98 -2.51 18.66
CA ARG A 69 10.30 -2.01 19.05
C ARG A 69 11.18 -3.16 19.50
N VAL A 70 12.37 -3.26 18.94
CA VAL A 70 13.41 -4.13 19.47
C VAL A 70 14.45 -3.23 20.15
N PRO A 71 14.61 -3.30 21.49
CA PRO A 71 15.62 -2.51 22.21
C PRO A 71 17.01 -2.68 21.58
N ASP A 72 17.81 -1.63 21.56
CA ASP A 72 19.16 -1.59 20.97
C ASP A 72 19.25 -1.83 19.44
N HIS A 73 18.11 -2.06 18.78
CA HIS A 73 17.98 -2.17 17.32
C HIS A 73 17.18 -1.01 16.72
N THR A 74 17.18 0.15 17.38
CA THR A 74 16.50 1.37 16.93
C THR A 74 17.44 2.55 16.92
N PHE A 75 17.38 3.39 15.88
CA PHE A 75 18.15 4.63 15.80
C PHE A 75 17.89 5.59 16.99
N ASN A 76 16.65 5.63 17.50
CA ASN A 76 16.30 6.41 18.69
C ASN A 76 15.10 5.80 19.44
N TYR A 77 14.62 6.50 20.47
CA TYR A 77 13.48 6.08 21.29
C TYR A 77 12.10 6.38 20.68
N LYS A 78 12.04 7.09 19.53
CA LYS A 78 10.78 7.39 18.86
C LYS A 78 10.28 6.15 18.13
N MET A 79 8.99 5.89 18.26
CA MET A 79 8.32 4.83 17.52
C MET A 79 7.77 5.35 16.21
N PHE A 80 7.92 4.55 15.16
CA PHE A 80 7.30 4.75 13.86
C PHE A 80 6.49 3.51 13.52
N GLY A 81 5.33 3.70 12.92
CA GLY A 81 4.38 2.64 12.62
C GLY A 81 2.95 3.04 12.94
N TYR A 82 2.00 2.43 12.23
CA TYR A 82 0.58 2.71 12.38
C TYR A 82 -0.04 2.01 13.58
N LYS A 83 0.48 0.83 13.95
CA LYS A 83 0.08 0.12 15.16
C LYS A 83 1.28 -0.51 15.85
N ILE A 84 1.48 -0.14 17.11
CA ILE A 84 2.66 -0.54 17.88
C ILE A 84 2.32 -1.68 18.83
N PHE A 85 3.18 -2.70 18.83
CA PHE A 85 3.10 -3.90 19.65
C PHE A 85 4.25 -3.93 20.66
N LYS A 86 4.05 -4.65 21.76
CA LYS A 86 5.03 -4.75 22.86
C LYS A 86 5.83 -6.05 22.86
N THR A 87 5.30 -7.09 22.22
CA THR A 87 5.92 -8.41 22.18
C THR A 87 5.86 -9.02 20.78
N PRO A 88 6.83 -9.89 20.41
CA PRO A 88 6.78 -10.66 19.17
C PRO A 88 5.47 -11.42 18.98
N GLN A 89 4.96 -12.06 20.03
CA GLN A 89 3.72 -12.85 19.97
C GLN A 89 2.50 -11.99 19.70
N SER A 90 2.46 -10.76 20.22
CA SER A 90 1.35 -9.83 19.93
C SER A 90 1.39 -9.29 18.50
N LEU A 91 2.59 -9.07 17.95
CA LEU A 91 2.80 -8.69 16.55
C LEU A 91 2.40 -9.83 15.62
N GLU A 92 2.86 -11.06 15.90
CA GLU A 92 2.54 -12.26 15.14
C GLU A 92 1.02 -12.49 15.06
N LYS A 93 0.32 -12.48 16.20
CA LYS A 93 -1.14 -12.60 16.24
C LYS A 93 -1.84 -11.52 15.40
N ALA A 94 -1.30 -10.32 15.37
CA ALA A 94 -1.86 -9.24 14.57
C ALA A 94 -1.64 -9.44 13.06
N TYR A 95 -0.47 -9.94 12.66
CA TYR A 95 -0.21 -10.33 11.27
C TYR A 95 -1.13 -11.46 10.82
N VAL A 96 -1.22 -12.55 11.60
CA VAL A 96 -2.12 -13.67 11.30
C VAL A 96 -3.56 -13.16 11.09
N LYS A 97 -4.05 -12.36 12.05
CA LYS A 97 -5.40 -11.77 11.97
C LYS A 97 -5.58 -10.88 10.73
N LEU A 98 -4.57 -10.08 10.37
CA LEU A 98 -4.60 -9.21 9.19
C LEU A 98 -4.76 -10.03 7.91
N PHE A 99 -3.96 -11.08 7.76
CA PHE A 99 -4.04 -11.97 6.59
C PHE A 99 -5.37 -12.72 6.53
N GLU A 100 -5.75 -13.40 7.61
CA GLU A 100 -6.98 -14.20 7.65
C GLU A 100 -8.24 -13.37 7.41
N ARG A 101 -8.34 -12.19 8.04
CA ARG A 101 -9.58 -11.41 8.03
C ARG A 101 -9.66 -10.38 6.91
N SER A 102 -8.54 -9.79 6.50
CA SER A 102 -8.53 -8.67 5.56
C SER A 102 -7.99 -9.03 4.19
N ILE A 103 -7.00 -9.93 4.09
CA ILE A 103 -6.35 -10.27 2.81
C ILE A 103 -7.02 -11.49 2.17
N ILE A 104 -6.96 -12.65 2.85
CA ILE A 104 -7.45 -13.93 2.32
C ILE A 104 -8.95 -13.86 2.06
N SER A 105 -9.72 -13.15 2.89
CA SER A 105 -11.16 -12.96 2.70
C SER A 105 -11.55 -12.25 1.39
N GLN A 106 -10.61 -11.55 0.74
CA GLN A 106 -10.83 -10.87 -0.55
C GLN A 106 -10.44 -11.72 -1.76
N ILE A 107 -9.76 -12.85 -1.55
CA ILE A 107 -9.38 -13.78 -2.60
C ILE A 107 -10.56 -14.74 -2.81
N LYS A 108 -11.17 -14.69 -4.00
CA LYS A 108 -12.31 -15.53 -4.38
C LYS A 108 -11.91 -16.54 -5.43
#